data_AF-A0A645G012-F1
#
_entry.id   AF-A0A645G012-F1
#
_cell.length_a   1.000
_cell.length_b   1.000
_cell.length_c   1.000
_cell.angle_alpha   90.00
_cell.angle_beta   90.00
_cell.angle_gamma   90.00
#
_symmetry.space_group_name_H-M   'P 1'
#
loop_
_entity.id
_entity.type
_entity.pdbx_description
1 polymer ?
#
loop_
_entity_poly.entity_id
_entity_poly.type
_entity_poly.pdbx_seq_one_letter_code
_entity_poly.pdbx_strand_id
1 'polypeptide(L)' 'MDRLFRNAVVNSGLPRDEALALAVRQTSINPARAVGLPEAGLVVGRPADLVVLDADLRVQRVLHRGSWVDGVMKD' A
#
# COMPACT_ATOMS: atom_id res chain seq x y z
N MET A 1 -9.04 -1.17 -1.84
CA MET A 1 -7.68 -1.65 -2.23
C MET A 1 -7.04 -2.47 -1.13
N ASP A 2 -7.25 -2.12 0.14
CA ASP A 2 -6.99 -2.93 1.33
C ASP A 2 -7.27 -4.45 1.20
N ARG A 3 -8.47 -4.86 0.75
CA ARG A 3 -8.80 -6.29 0.61
C ARG A 3 -7.97 -6.97 -0.47
N LEU A 4 -7.67 -6.27 -1.56
CA LEU A 4 -6.85 -6.81 -2.66
C LEU A 4 -5.39 -6.96 -2.23
N PHE A 5 -4.84 -5.97 -1.50
CA PHE A 5 -3.50 -6.07 -0.90
C PHE A 5 -3.40 -7.27 0.04
N ARG A 6 -4.34 -7.39 0.99
CA ARG A 6 -4.38 -8.52 1.93
C ARG A 6 -4.47 -9.85 1.18
N ASN A 7 -5.36 -9.96 0.21
CA ASN A 7 -5.52 -11.18 -0.57
C ASN A 7 -4.26 -11.54 -1.35
N ALA A 8 -3.57 -10.54 -1.93
CA ALA A 8 -2.31 -10.75 -2.63
C ALA A 8 -1.22 -11.28 -1.68
N VAL A 9 -1.14 -10.79 -0.44
CA VAL A 9 -0.19 -11.30 0.56
C VAL A 9 -0.56 -12.73 0.98
N VAL A 10 -1.79 -12.94 1.43
CA VAL A 10 -2.25 -14.21 2.02
C VAL A 10 -2.25 -15.37 1.02
N ASN A 11 -2.57 -15.10 -0.25
CA ASN A 11 -2.73 -16.14 -1.28
C ASN A 11 -1.58 -16.19 -2.29
N SER A 12 -0.45 -15.51 -2.04
CA SER A 12 0.70 -15.51 -2.96
C SER A 12 1.44 -16.85 -3.07
N GLY A 13 1.35 -17.70 -2.03
CA GLY A 13 2.21 -18.89 -1.90
C GLY A 13 3.68 -18.57 -1.60
N LEU A 14 4.02 -17.30 -1.35
CA LEU A 14 5.37 -16.83 -1.06
C LEU A 14 5.61 -16.66 0.45
N PRO A 15 6.88 -16.66 0.90
CA PRO A 15 7.24 -16.22 2.25
C PRO A 15 6.73 -14.80 2.53
N ARG A 16 6.39 -14.52 3.79
CA ARG A 16 5.67 -13.30 4.20
C ARG A 16 6.28 -12.00 3.66
N ASP A 17 7.60 -11.84 3.76
CA ASP A 17 8.28 -10.61 3.33
C ASP A 17 8.28 -10.45 1.80
N GLU A 18 8.46 -11.55 1.07
CA GLU A 18 8.37 -11.56 -0.39
C GLU A 18 6.95 -11.27 -0.86
N ALA A 19 5.95 -11.86 -0.18
CA ALA A 19 4.54 -11.63 -0.43
C ALA A 19 4.16 -10.16 -0.21
N LEU A 20 4.66 -9.53 0.87
CA LEU A 20 4.47 -8.10 1.14
C LEU A 20 5.08 -7.23 0.05
N ALA A 21 6.35 -7.49 -0.32
CA ALA A 21 7.03 -6.74 -1.35
C ALA A 21 6.34 -6.87 -2.73
N LEU A 22 5.83 -8.06 -3.05
CA LEU A 22 5.05 -8.30 -4.26
C LEU A 22 3.72 -7.54 -4.23
N ALA A 23 2.98 -7.62 -3.14
CA ALA A 23 1.70 -6.92 -2.98
C ALA A 23 1.87 -5.39 -3.11
N VAL A 24 2.92 -4.80 -2.51
CA VAL A 24 3.24 -3.36 -2.68
C VAL A 24 3.46 -3.00 -4.15
N ARG A 25 4.21 -3.82 -4.90
CA ARG A 25 4.40 -3.60 -6.34
C ARG A 25 3.07 -3.66 -7.09
N GLN A 26 2.23 -4.64 -6.79
CA GLN A 26 0.94 -4.86 -7.48
C GLN A 26 -0.11 -3.81 -7.17
N THR A 27 -0.11 -3.23 -5.96
CA THR A 27 -1.17 -2.30 -5.53
C THR A 27 -0.74 -0.84 -5.48
N SER A 28 0.52 -0.53 -5.80
CA SER A 28 1.04 0.84 -5.81
C SER A 28 1.88 1.10 -7.06
N ILE A 29 3.03 0.45 -7.17
CA ILE A 29 4.06 0.80 -8.16
C ILE A 29 3.64 0.46 -9.59
N ASN A 30 3.18 -0.77 -9.82
CA ASN A 30 2.84 -1.25 -11.17
C ASN A 30 1.62 -0.51 -11.75
N PRO A 31 0.51 -0.31 -11.00
CA PRO A 31 -0.61 0.47 -11.50
C PRO A 31 -0.22 1.92 -11.82
N ALA A 32 0.52 2.60 -10.91
CA ALA A 32 0.95 3.98 -11.13
C ALA A 32 1.81 4.11 -12.39
N ARG A 33 2.75 3.19 -12.60
CA ARG A 33 3.56 3.12 -13.82
C ARG A 33 2.69 2.89 -15.07
N ALA A 34 1.74 1.95 -15.00
CA ALA A 34 0.90 1.58 -16.14
C ALA A 34 0.04 2.75 -16.65
N VAL A 35 -0.36 3.67 -15.77
CA VAL A 35 -1.14 4.86 -16.12
C VAL A 35 -0.30 6.14 -16.28
N GLY A 36 1.04 6.04 -16.24
CA GLY A 36 1.92 7.19 -16.46
C GLY A 36 1.98 8.19 -15.29
N LEU A 37 1.65 7.77 -14.07
CA LEU A 37 1.86 8.61 -12.89
C LEU A 37 3.37 8.74 -12.57
N PRO A 38 3.77 9.83 -11.88
CA PRO A 38 5.14 9.98 -11.39
C PRO A 38 5.57 8.78 -10.53
N GLU A 39 6.89 8.64 -10.33
CA GLU A 39 7.47 7.59 -9.48
C GLU A 39 6.69 7.43 -8.17
N ALA A 40 6.04 6.27 -8.03
CA ALA A 40 5.23 5.91 -6.88
C ALA A 40 6.08 5.15 -5.85
N GLY A 41 5.79 5.38 -4.57
CA GLY A 41 6.49 4.76 -3.44
C GLY A 41 7.00 5.79 -2.44
N LEU A 42 7.67 5.29 -1.41
CA LEU A 42 8.27 6.11 -0.35
C LEU A 42 9.69 6.53 -0.75
N VAL A 43 9.79 7.63 -1.48
CA VAL A 43 11.05 8.17 -2.02
C VAL A 43 11.20 9.63 -1.60
N VAL A 44 12.42 10.03 -1.22
CA VAL A 44 12.72 11.42 -0.82
C VAL A 44 12.33 12.39 -1.94
N GLY A 45 11.68 13.48 -1.57
CA GLY A 45 11.22 14.51 -2.52
C GLY A 45 9.90 14.19 -3.23
N ARG A 46 9.27 13.05 -2.95
CA ARG A 46 7.92 12.72 -3.44
C ARG A 46 6.83 13.07 -2.42
N PRO A 47 5.56 13.22 -2.84
CA PRO A 47 4.46 13.36 -1.90
C PRO A 47 4.45 12.21 -0.89
N ALA A 48 4.25 12.54 0.39
CA ALA A 48 4.18 11.55 1.45
C ALA A 48 2.80 10.86 1.46
N ASP A 49 2.63 9.93 0.53
CA ASP A 49 1.46 9.06 0.42
C ASP A 49 1.78 7.67 0.99
N LEU A 50 1.11 7.27 2.08
CA LEU A 50 1.31 5.95 2.69
C LEU A 50 0.08 5.43 3.42
N VAL A 51 0.10 4.12 3.67
CA VAL A 51 -0.90 3.41 4.44
C VAL A 51 -0.20 2.65 5.55
N VAL A 52 -0.65 2.85 6.79
CA VAL A 52 -0.20 2.07 7.96
C VAL A 52 -1.13 0.88 8.13
N LEU A 53 -0.54 -0.31 8.24
CA LEU A 53 -1.26 -1.56 8.43
C LEU A 53 -0.97 -2.16 9.81
N ASP A 54 -1.94 -2.85 10.38
CA ASP A 54 -1.71 -3.71 11.55
C ASP A 54 -1.09 -5.07 11.17
N ALA A 55 -0.85 -5.93 12.17
CA ALA A 55 -0.28 -7.25 11.97
C ALA A 55 -1.16 -8.17 11.08
N ASP A 56 -2.47 -7.93 11.09
CA ASP A 56 -3.44 -8.61 10.25
C ASP A 56 -3.56 -7.97 8.86
N LEU A 57 -2.80 -6.93 8.54
CA LEU A 57 -2.87 -6.17 7.29
C LEU A 57 -4.15 -5.33 7.14
N ARG A 58 -4.80 -4.92 8.24
CA ARG A 58 -5.93 -3.96 8.22
C ARG A 58 -5.38 -2.55 8.22
N VAL A 59 -6.07 -1.66 7.53
CA VAL A 59 -5.68 -0.25 7.48
C VAL A 59 -5.93 0.39 8.84
N GLN A 60 -4.86 0.88 9.48
CA GLN A 60 -4.97 1.68 10.69
C GLN A 60 -5.10 3.17 10.35
N ARG A 61 -4.23 3.66 9.46
CA ARG A 61 -4.15 5.08 9.08
C ARG A 61 -3.76 5.24 7.62
N VAL A 62 -4.18 6.34 7.01
CA VAL A 62 -3.75 6.76 5.67
C VAL A 62 -3.19 8.18 5.74
N LEU A 63 -2.01 8.37 5.17
CA LEU A 63 -1.40 9.67 4.96
C LEU A 63 -1.50 9.98 3.46
N HIS A 64 -2.09 11.13 3.13
CA HIS A 64 -2.15 11.64 1.77
C HIS A 64 -1.42 12.96 1.68
N ARG A 65 -0.38 13.02 0.84
CA ARG A 65 0.47 14.19 0.60
C ARG A 65 0.94 14.87 1.90
N GLY A 66 1.29 14.07 2.90
CA GLY A 66 1.79 14.55 4.20
C GLY A 66 0.72 14.92 5.23
N SER A 67 -0.57 14.75 4.94
CA SER A 67 -1.67 14.97 5.89
C SER A 67 -2.40 13.66 6.19
N TRP A 68 -2.72 13.44 7.47
CA TRP A 68 -3.54 12.28 7.85
C TRP A 68 -4.96 12.46 7.35
N VAL A 69 -5.52 11.40 6.76
CA VAL A 69 -6.90 11.38 6.28
C VAL A 69 -7.83 11.03 7.44
N ASP A 70 -8.85 11.84 7.68
CA ASP A 70 -9.86 11.58 8.72
C ASP A 70 -10.78 10.40 8.34
N GLY A 71 -11.23 9.63 9.34
CA GLY A 71 -12.31 8.65 9.17
C GLY A 71 -11.93 7.31 8.51
N VAL A 72 -10.65 6.95 8.40
CA VAL A 72 -10.22 5.68 7.76
C VAL A 72 -10.35 4.44 8.66
N MET A 73 -11.00 4.55 9.83
CA MET A 73 -11.38 3.36 10.60
C MET A 73 -12.45 2.57 9.84
N LYS A 74 -12.08 1.40 9.33
CA LYS A 74 -13.03 0.35 8.95
C LYS A 74 -12.74 -0.87 9.80
N ASP A 75 -13.70 -1.18 10.67
CA ASP A 75 -13.81 -2.46 11.37
C ASP A 75 -13.83 -3.64 10.37
#